data_AF-A0A845YR40-F1
#
_entry.id   AF-A0A845YR40-F1
#
_cell.length_a   1.000
_cell.length_b   1.000
_cell.length_c   1.000
_cell.angle_alpha   90.00
_cell.angle_beta   90.00
_cell.angle_gamma   90.00
#
_symmetry.space_group_name_H-M   'P 1'
#
loop_
_entity.id
_entity.type
_entity.pdbx_description
1 polymer ?
#
loop_
_entity_poly.entity_id
_entity_poly.type
_entity_poly.pdbx_seq_one_letter_code
_entity_poly.pdbx_strand_id
1 'polypeptide(L)'
;MNLSQEFLEKIFLLLLTAGLSGFLIPYVLKQVDARKLRAQKIEEERKFREQRVFEADIARQTKIIEAQSQLLENLATELWEFELLAISVSYYKSHNKEEKYEAAWQEYDNKAWKYFGTIRSKISKASYLASSETYKALTNLYKNVLIPLDSDLVRLVENDVDVLAWENHHNSVQKSIGETTDQVLDLLANELRLSQKVID
;
A
#
# COMPACT_ATOMS: atom_id res chain seq x y z
N MET A 1 -0.29 97.54 -0.91
CA MET A 1 -0.22 96.66 0.28
C MET A 1 -0.54 95.24 -0.16
N ASN A 2 0.42 94.47 -0.69
CA ASN A 2 0.22 93.09 -1.16
C ASN A 2 0.94 92.04 -0.30
N LEU A 3 1.75 92.48 0.67
CA LEU A 3 2.60 91.61 1.50
C LEU A 3 1.83 90.76 2.53
N SER A 4 0.64 91.19 2.98
CA SER A 4 -0.15 90.40 3.93
C SER A 4 -0.83 89.20 3.27
N GLN A 5 -1.19 89.34 2.00
CA GLN A 5 -1.93 88.32 1.25
C GLN A 5 -0.99 87.20 0.80
N GLU A 6 0.17 87.53 0.23
CA GLU A 6 1.20 86.54 -0.15
C GLU A 6 1.77 85.80 1.07
N PHE A 7 1.89 86.46 2.24
CA PHE A 7 2.40 85.84 3.45
C PHE A 7 1.37 84.88 4.09
N LEU A 8 0.10 85.28 4.15
CA LEU A 8 -1.00 84.41 4.56
C LEU A 8 -1.16 83.20 3.64
N GLU A 9 -1.03 83.41 2.33
CA GLU A 9 -1.11 82.36 1.32
C GLU A 9 0.04 81.35 1.49
N LYS A 10 1.26 81.82 1.74
CA LYS A 10 2.41 80.95 2.04
C LYS A 10 2.26 80.19 3.36
N ILE A 11 1.77 80.81 4.43
CA ILE A 11 1.52 80.12 5.71
C ILE A 11 0.43 79.06 5.56
N PHE A 12 -0.65 79.39 4.84
CA PHE A 12 -1.73 78.44 4.57
C PHE A 12 -1.24 77.27 3.73
N LEU A 13 -0.46 77.52 2.67
CA LEU A 13 0.19 76.48 1.87
C LEU A 13 1.10 75.60 2.73
N LEU A 14 1.87 76.19 3.66
CA LEU A 14 2.80 75.44 4.51
C LEU A 14 2.06 74.57 5.53
N LEU A 15 0.99 75.09 6.15
CA LEU A 15 0.10 74.33 7.04
C LEU A 15 -0.62 73.21 6.29
N LEU A 16 -1.09 73.47 5.07
CA LEU A 16 -1.77 72.49 4.24
C LEU A 16 -0.80 71.40 3.78
N THR A 17 0.43 71.77 3.42
CA THR A 17 1.50 70.81 3.10
C THR A 17 1.89 69.99 4.32
N ALA A 18 2.02 70.61 5.50
CA ALA A 18 2.34 69.93 6.76
C ALA A 18 1.20 69.00 7.22
N GLY A 19 -0.06 69.38 7.02
CA GLY A 19 -1.23 68.55 7.33
C GLY A 19 -1.38 67.37 6.36
N LEU A 20 -1.16 67.60 5.05
CA LEU A 20 -1.17 66.53 4.06
C LEU A 20 -0.04 65.53 4.30
N SER A 21 1.19 66.01 4.50
CA SER A 21 2.36 65.15 4.70
C SER A 21 2.41 64.48 6.08
N GLY A 22 2.00 65.19 7.13
CA GLY A 22 2.04 64.70 8.52
C GLY A 22 0.84 63.85 8.94
N PHE A 23 -0.33 64.00 8.29
CA PHE A 23 -1.55 63.33 8.74
C PHE A 23 -2.26 62.54 7.64
N LEU A 24 -2.50 63.16 6.47
CA LEU A 24 -3.26 62.52 5.40
C LEU A 24 -2.51 61.34 4.77
N ILE A 25 -1.23 61.54 4.41
CA ILE A 25 -0.40 60.48 3.80
C ILE A 25 -0.24 59.27 4.74
N PRO A 26 0.15 59.43 6.03
CA PRO A 26 0.26 58.30 6.96
C PRO A 26 -1.07 57.55 7.16
N TYR A 27 -2.20 58.26 7.19
CA TYR A 27 -3.52 57.66 7.35
C TYR A 27 -3.90 56.76 6.15
N VAL A 28 -3.71 57.26 4.93
CA VAL A 28 -4.00 56.51 3.70
C VAL A 28 -3.07 55.29 3.59
N LEU A 29 -1.77 55.45 3.86
CA LEU A 29 -0.81 54.34 3.85
C LEU A 29 -1.22 53.24 4.84
N LYS A 30 -1.56 53.61 6.09
CA LYS A 30 -2.03 52.66 7.10
C LYS A 30 -3.28 51.88 6.64
N GLN A 31 -4.19 52.53 5.91
CA GLN A 31 -5.40 51.89 5.41
C GLN A 31 -5.10 50.91 4.26
N VAL A 32 -4.17 51.27 3.36
CA VAL A 32 -3.71 50.38 2.28
C VAL A 32 -2.95 49.18 2.85
N ASP A 33 -2.05 49.40 3.81
CA ASP A 33 -1.29 48.32 4.46
C ASP A 33 -2.20 47.37 5.22
N ALA A 34 -3.22 47.89 5.93
CA ALA A 34 -4.20 47.04 6.60
C ALA A 34 -5.00 46.16 5.61
N ARG A 35 -5.28 46.66 4.40
CA ARG A 35 -5.94 45.87 3.35
C ARG A 35 -5.01 44.80 2.77
N LYS A 36 -3.75 45.16 2.48
CA LYS A 36 -2.72 44.21 2.01
C LYS A 36 -2.48 43.09 3.01
N LEU A 37 -2.35 43.43 4.30
CA LEU A 37 -2.15 42.44 5.36
C LEU A 37 -3.33 41.46 5.47
N ARG A 38 -4.57 41.95 5.32
CA ARG A 38 -5.76 41.07 5.28
C ARG A 38 -5.74 40.14 4.06
N ALA A 39 -5.40 40.67 2.88
CA ALA A 39 -5.31 39.87 1.67
C ALA A 39 -4.22 38.80 1.78
N GLN A 40 -3.04 39.15 2.31
CA GLN A 40 -1.95 38.21 2.58
C GLN A 40 -2.36 37.11 3.54
N LYS A 41 -3.01 37.44 4.66
CA LYS A 41 -3.51 36.43 5.62
C LYS A 41 -4.48 35.44 4.98
N ILE A 42 -5.41 35.92 4.15
CA ILE A 42 -6.37 35.06 3.44
C ILE A 42 -5.63 34.11 2.49
N GLU A 43 -4.61 34.62 1.79
CA GLU A 43 -3.81 33.82 0.87
C GLU A 43 -2.95 32.78 1.61
N GLU A 44 -2.34 33.16 2.73
CA GLU A 44 -1.58 32.25 3.61
C GLU A 44 -2.47 31.15 4.18
N GLU A 45 -3.66 31.48 4.69
CA GLU A 45 -4.62 30.50 5.18
C GLU A 45 -5.10 29.55 4.08
N ARG A 46 -5.22 30.04 2.84
CA ARG A 46 -5.54 29.20 1.69
C ARG A 46 -4.39 28.24 1.37
N LYS A 47 -3.16 28.76 1.24
CA LYS A 47 -1.96 27.96 0.99
C LYS A 47 -1.74 26.91 2.07
N PHE A 48 -1.91 27.28 3.33
CA PHE A 48 -1.79 26.36 4.46
C PHE A 48 -2.84 25.25 4.41
N ARG A 49 -4.10 25.58 4.03
CA ARG A 49 -5.14 24.56 3.83
C ARG A 49 -4.82 23.63 2.67
N GLU A 50 -4.40 24.16 1.53
CA GLU A 50 -4.02 23.38 0.35
C GLU A 50 -2.82 22.44 0.66
N GLN A 51 -1.81 22.95 1.36
CA GLN A 51 -0.67 22.15 1.84
C GLN A 51 -1.12 21.03 2.77
N ARG A 52 -1.99 21.30 3.74
CA ARG A 52 -2.49 20.28 4.66
C ARG A 52 -3.30 19.18 3.97
N VAL A 53 -4.10 19.53 2.96
CA VAL A 53 -4.84 18.53 2.16
C VAL A 53 -3.86 17.68 1.36
N PHE A 54 -2.88 18.31 0.71
CA PHE A 54 -1.84 17.60 -0.02
C PHE A 54 -1.03 16.65 0.87
N GLU A 55 -0.57 17.12 2.04
CA GLU A 55 0.14 16.28 3.02
C GLU A 55 -0.73 15.12 3.51
N ALA A 56 -2.03 15.34 3.75
CA ALA A 56 -2.95 14.29 4.15
C ALA A 56 -3.16 13.23 3.04
N ASP A 57 -3.25 13.66 1.79
CA ASP A 57 -3.37 12.78 0.64
C ASP A 57 -2.10 11.94 0.43
N ILE A 58 -0.93 12.56 0.54
CA ILE A 58 0.36 11.85 0.50
C ILE A 58 0.45 10.83 1.64
N ALA A 59 0.12 11.23 2.87
CA ALA A 59 0.16 10.32 4.02
C ALA A 59 -0.81 9.14 3.85
N ARG A 60 -1.99 9.37 3.24
CA ARG A 60 -2.94 8.30 2.91
C ARG A 60 -2.37 7.37 1.84
N GLN A 61 -1.78 7.89 0.78
CA GLN A 61 -1.18 7.09 -0.29
C GLN A 61 -0.04 6.23 0.24
N THR A 62 0.86 6.80 1.05
CA THR A 62 1.95 6.05 1.69
C THR A 62 1.43 4.88 2.53
N LYS A 63 0.39 5.10 3.34
CA LYS A 63 -0.23 4.03 4.14
C LYS A 63 -0.86 2.93 3.29
N ILE A 64 -1.45 3.28 2.15
CA ILE A 64 -2.02 2.30 1.21
C ILE A 64 -0.91 1.45 0.61
N ILE A 65 0.17 2.09 0.14
CA ILE A 65 1.33 1.40 -0.45
C ILE A 65 1.98 0.47 0.58
N GLU A 66 2.15 0.93 1.82
CA GLU A 66 2.70 0.12 2.91
C GLU A 66 1.80 -1.11 3.19
N ALA A 67 0.48 -0.92 3.27
CA ALA A 67 -0.47 -2.01 3.47
C ALA A 67 -0.47 -3.01 2.29
N GLN A 68 -0.32 -2.53 1.06
CA GLN A 68 -0.20 -3.34 -0.15
C GLN A 68 1.11 -4.16 -0.17
N SER A 69 2.23 -3.54 0.19
CA SER A 69 3.53 -4.21 0.31
C SER A 69 3.50 -5.30 1.37
N GLN A 70 2.98 -4.97 2.56
CA GLN A 70 2.81 -5.94 3.63
C GLN A 70 1.86 -7.07 3.24
N LEU A 71 0.79 -6.80 2.47
CA LEU A 71 -0.09 -7.85 1.99
C LEU A 71 0.65 -8.84 1.10
N LEU A 72 1.42 -8.35 0.12
CA LEU A 72 2.19 -9.19 -0.80
C LEU A 72 3.20 -10.06 -0.04
N GLU A 73 4.04 -9.44 0.80
CA GLU A 73 5.08 -10.14 1.58
C GLU A 73 4.46 -11.22 2.47
N ASN A 74 3.47 -10.83 3.28
CA ASN A 74 2.81 -11.74 4.20
C ASN A 74 2.10 -12.89 3.48
N LEU A 75 1.48 -12.63 2.33
CA LEU A 75 0.78 -13.67 1.59
C LEU A 75 1.76 -14.63 0.91
N ALA A 76 2.83 -14.10 0.31
CA ALA A 76 3.90 -14.89 -0.29
C ALA A 76 4.52 -15.84 0.74
N THR A 77 4.88 -15.34 1.93
CA THR A 77 5.45 -16.17 3.00
C THR A 77 4.54 -17.34 3.38
N GLU A 78 3.25 -17.10 3.61
CA GLU A 78 2.34 -18.18 4.03
C GLU A 78 2.09 -19.20 2.92
N LEU A 79 2.01 -18.76 1.66
CA LEU A 79 1.86 -19.67 0.53
C LEU A 79 3.09 -20.58 0.40
N TRP A 80 4.29 -20.01 0.44
CA TRP A 80 5.53 -20.79 0.35
C TRP A 80 5.74 -21.72 1.54
N GLU A 81 5.44 -21.26 2.76
CA GLU A 81 5.54 -22.11 3.95
C GLU A 81 4.56 -23.29 3.89
N PHE A 82 3.32 -23.05 3.45
CA PHE A 82 2.34 -24.10 3.26
C PHE A 82 2.76 -25.09 2.17
N GLU A 83 3.24 -24.60 1.02
CA GLU A 83 3.70 -25.46 -0.07
C GLU A 83 4.90 -26.29 0.34
N LEU A 84 5.88 -25.71 1.04
CA LEU A 84 7.04 -26.45 1.53
C LEU A 84 6.61 -27.55 2.50
N LEU A 85 5.63 -27.26 3.36
CA LEU A 85 5.05 -28.23 4.29
C LEU A 85 4.43 -29.41 3.52
N ALA A 86 3.61 -29.15 2.50
CA ALA A 86 3.01 -30.19 1.65
C ALA A 86 4.06 -30.99 0.86
N ILE A 87 5.02 -30.29 0.25
CA ILE A 87 6.10 -30.89 -0.55
C ILE A 87 6.96 -31.80 0.32
N SER A 88 7.24 -31.43 1.57
CA SER A 88 8.08 -32.22 2.47
C SER A 88 7.54 -33.64 2.71
N VAL A 89 6.22 -33.79 2.83
CA VAL A 89 5.55 -35.08 3.00
C VAL A 89 5.81 -35.98 1.79
N SER A 90 5.50 -35.48 0.59
CA SER A 90 5.68 -36.22 -0.66
C SER A 90 7.16 -36.51 -0.97
N TYR A 91 8.07 -35.59 -0.62
CA TYR A 91 9.50 -35.74 -0.80
C TYR A 91 10.05 -36.89 0.06
N TYR A 92 9.79 -36.89 1.37
CA TYR A 92 10.33 -37.92 2.24
C TYR A 92 9.73 -39.31 1.96
N LYS A 93 8.44 -39.37 1.58
CA LYS A 93 7.81 -40.63 1.20
C LYS A 93 8.39 -41.20 -0.10
N SER A 94 8.55 -40.38 -1.14
CA SER A 94 9.14 -40.81 -2.42
C SER A 94 10.60 -41.28 -2.30
N HIS A 95 11.34 -40.80 -1.31
CA HIS A 95 12.74 -41.16 -1.06
C HIS A 95 12.93 -42.26 0.01
N ASN A 96 11.85 -42.96 0.40
CA ASN A 96 11.85 -44.02 1.42
C ASN A 96 12.50 -43.58 2.75
N LYS A 97 12.20 -42.36 3.21
CA LYS A 97 12.69 -41.80 4.50
C LYS A 97 11.57 -41.84 5.55
N GLU A 98 11.18 -43.05 5.98
CA GLU A 98 9.96 -43.25 6.78
C GLU A 98 9.89 -42.39 8.05
N GLU A 99 10.94 -42.34 8.87
CA GLU A 99 10.98 -41.51 10.09
C GLU A 99 10.76 -40.01 9.79
N LYS A 100 11.36 -39.51 8.70
CA LYS A 100 11.20 -38.11 8.29
C LYS A 100 9.83 -37.86 7.67
N TYR A 101 9.28 -38.84 6.98
CA TYR A 101 7.93 -38.80 6.43
C TYR A 101 6.90 -38.72 7.55
N GLU A 102 6.98 -39.57 8.57
CA GLU A 102 6.06 -39.55 9.72
C GLU A 102 6.09 -38.18 10.42
N ALA A 103 7.29 -37.65 10.65
CA ALA A 103 7.46 -36.31 11.24
C ALA A 103 6.87 -35.21 10.35
N ALA A 104 7.14 -35.24 9.05
CA ALA A 104 6.61 -34.26 8.10
C ALA A 104 5.08 -34.34 7.99
N TRP A 105 4.50 -35.53 7.99
CA TRP A 105 3.06 -35.73 7.95
C TRP A 105 2.39 -35.19 9.22
N GLN A 106 2.94 -35.51 10.40
CA GLN A 106 2.44 -34.95 11.65
C GLN A 106 2.54 -33.42 11.66
N GLU A 107 3.65 -32.86 11.18
CA GLU A 107 3.79 -31.41 11.09
C GLU A 107 2.76 -30.79 10.13
N TYR A 108 2.53 -31.44 8.98
CA TYR A 108 1.53 -31.04 8.01
C TYR A 108 0.13 -31.04 8.62
N ASP A 109 -0.32 -32.17 9.16
CA ASP A 109 -1.66 -32.35 9.74
C ASP A 109 -1.95 -31.32 10.85
N ASN A 110 -0.95 -31.03 11.68
CA ASN A 110 -1.06 -30.05 12.75
C ASN A 110 -1.16 -28.59 12.28
N LYS A 111 -0.58 -28.24 11.12
CA LYS A 111 -0.43 -26.84 10.69
C LYS A 111 -1.25 -26.47 9.44
N ALA A 112 -1.63 -27.41 8.58
CA ALA A 112 -2.26 -27.13 7.29
C ALA A 112 -3.52 -26.26 7.44
N TRP A 113 -4.42 -26.60 8.36
CA TRP A 113 -5.64 -25.82 8.62
C TRP A 113 -5.37 -24.39 9.10
N LYS A 114 -4.30 -24.19 9.87
CA LYS A 114 -3.88 -22.86 10.29
C LYS A 114 -3.46 -22.03 9.07
N TYR A 115 -2.63 -22.59 8.18
CA TYR A 115 -2.23 -21.94 6.94
C TYR A 115 -3.42 -21.64 6.04
N PHE A 116 -4.36 -22.56 5.88
CA PHE A 116 -5.59 -22.29 5.13
C PHE A 116 -6.36 -21.09 5.70
N GLY A 117 -6.48 -21.00 7.02
CA GLY A 117 -7.12 -19.87 7.69
C GLY A 117 -6.39 -18.54 7.47
N THR A 118 -5.06 -18.53 7.64
CA THR A 118 -4.24 -17.32 7.48
C THR A 118 -4.22 -16.84 6.03
N ILE A 119 -3.98 -17.75 5.06
CA ILE A 119 -4.00 -17.47 3.63
C ILE A 119 -5.37 -16.92 3.22
N ARG A 120 -6.47 -17.59 3.60
CA ARG A 120 -7.83 -17.14 3.26
C ARG A 120 -8.13 -15.75 3.80
N SER A 121 -7.68 -15.45 5.02
CA SER A 121 -7.82 -14.13 5.65
C SER A 121 -7.03 -13.06 4.91
N LYS A 122 -5.77 -13.34 4.52
CA LYS A 122 -4.95 -12.43 3.71
C LYS A 122 -5.57 -12.18 2.32
N ILE A 123 -6.08 -13.22 1.65
CA ILE A 123 -6.82 -13.08 0.38
C ILE A 123 -8.06 -12.20 0.55
N SER A 124 -8.84 -12.34 1.64
CA SER A 124 -9.96 -11.44 1.91
C SER A 124 -9.54 -9.98 2.01
N LYS A 125 -8.38 -9.69 2.62
CA LYS A 125 -7.85 -8.32 2.70
C LYS A 125 -7.50 -7.76 1.31
N ALA A 126 -7.05 -8.62 0.39
CA ALA A 126 -6.76 -8.23 -0.98
C ALA A 126 -7.99 -7.64 -1.71
N SER A 127 -9.22 -8.01 -1.32
CA SER A 127 -10.44 -7.44 -1.92
C SER A 127 -10.59 -5.92 -1.77
N TYR A 128 -9.91 -5.31 -0.79
CA TYR A 128 -9.91 -3.86 -0.55
C TYR A 128 -8.64 -3.16 -1.06
N LEU A 129 -7.58 -3.92 -1.33
CA LEU A 129 -6.23 -3.40 -1.61
C LEU A 129 -5.73 -3.72 -3.02
N ALA A 130 -6.41 -4.61 -3.74
CA ALA A 130 -6.10 -5.02 -5.09
C ALA A 130 -7.36 -5.00 -5.98
N SER A 131 -7.15 -5.16 -7.27
CA SER A 131 -8.19 -5.20 -8.29
C SER A 131 -9.09 -6.43 -8.11
N SER A 132 -10.29 -6.35 -8.69
CA SER A 132 -11.22 -7.48 -8.70
C SER A 132 -10.63 -8.70 -9.43
N GLU A 133 -9.79 -8.48 -10.44
CA GLU A 133 -9.13 -9.53 -11.20
C GLU A 133 -8.09 -10.28 -10.35
N THR A 134 -7.19 -9.55 -9.70
CA THR A 134 -6.18 -10.13 -8.80
C THR A 134 -6.82 -10.83 -7.61
N TYR A 135 -7.87 -10.25 -7.02
CA TYR A 135 -8.62 -10.90 -5.96
C TYR A 135 -9.26 -12.23 -6.43
N LYS A 136 -9.79 -12.28 -7.66
CA LYS A 136 -10.32 -13.53 -8.24
C LYS A 136 -9.21 -14.55 -8.49
N ALA A 137 -8.06 -14.13 -9.01
CA ALA A 137 -6.91 -15.01 -9.23
C ALA A 137 -6.43 -15.65 -7.91
N LEU A 138 -6.28 -14.85 -6.86
CA LEU A 138 -5.97 -15.32 -5.51
C LEU A 138 -7.01 -16.29 -4.95
N THR A 139 -8.29 -15.97 -5.14
CA THR A 139 -9.38 -16.85 -4.70
C THR A 139 -9.37 -18.18 -5.46
N ASN A 140 -9.04 -18.16 -6.75
CA ASN A 140 -8.92 -19.36 -7.58
C ASN A 140 -7.71 -20.21 -7.17
N LEU A 141 -6.55 -19.60 -6.89
CA LEU A 141 -5.40 -20.29 -6.31
C LEU A 141 -5.81 -21.05 -5.05
N TYR A 142 -6.47 -20.36 -4.11
CA TYR A 142 -6.93 -20.99 -2.87
C TYR A 142 -7.88 -22.16 -3.10
N LYS A 143 -8.95 -21.95 -3.89
CA LYS A 143 -10.04 -22.94 -4.03
C LYS A 143 -9.69 -24.09 -4.96
N ASN A 144 -8.94 -23.83 -6.02
CA ASN A 144 -8.75 -24.77 -7.12
C ASN A 144 -7.33 -25.35 -7.14
N VAL A 145 -6.42 -24.85 -6.31
CA VAL A 145 -5.04 -25.37 -6.22
C VAL A 145 -4.74 -25.83 -4.80
N LEU A 146 -4.84 -24.95 -3.80
CA LEU A 146 -4.40 -25.30 -2.44
C LEU A 146 -5.34 -26.30 -1.74
N ILE A 147 -6.66 -26.12 -1.86
CA ILE A 147 -7.62 -27.07 -1.25
C ILE A 147 -7.55 -28.46 -1.92
N PRO A 148 -7.51 -28.57 -3.26
CA PRO A 148 -7.29 -29.86 -3.91
C PRO A 148 -5.95 -30.51 -3.56
N LEU A 149 -4.88 -29.73 -3.40
CA LEU A 149 -3.58 -30.24 -2.95
C LEU A 149 -3.70 -31.01 -1.62
N ASP A 150 -4.37 -30.42 -0.63
CA ASP A 150 -4.61 -31.08 0.66
C ASP A 150 -5.43 -32.35 0.52
N SER A 151 -6.51 -32.29 -0.26
CA SER A 151 -7.36 -33.46 -0.51
C SER A 151 -6.59 -34.60 -1.19
N ASP A 152 -5.72 -34.27 -2.15
CA ASP A 152 -4.86 -35.24 -2.82
C ASP A 152 -3.83 -35.82 -1.85
N LEU A 153 -3.21 -35.00 -1.01
CA LEU A 153 -2.20 -35.46 -0.04
C LEU A 153 -2.82 -36.41 0.99
N VAL A 154 -3.96 -36.04 1.58
CA VAL A 154 -4.72 -36.89 2.50
C VAL A 154 -5.07 -38.23 1.84
N ARG A 155 -5.56 -38.20 0.60
CA ARG A 155 -5.88 -39.42 -0.15
C ARG A 155 -4.66 -40.33 -0.33
N LEU A 156 -3.47 -39.78 -0.59
CA LEU A 156 -2.25 -40.58 -0.75
C LEU A 156 -1.84 -41.25 0.57
N VAL A 157 -1.99 -40.54 1.70
CA VAL A 157 -1.72 -41.08 3.03
C VAL A 157 -2.69 -42.20 3.40
N GLU A 158 -3.99 -41.98 3.22
CA GLU A 158 -5.03 -42.92 3.64
C GLU A 158 -5.07 -44.23 2.83
N ASN A 159 -4.70 -44.17 1.55
CA ASN A 159 -4.80 -45.32 0.64
C ASN A 159 -3.52 -46.14 0.51
N ASP A 160 -2.47 -45.83 1.28
CA ASP A 160 -1.18 -46.52 1.26
C ASP A 160 -0.68 -46.83 -0.17
N VAL A 161 -0.65 -45.79 -1.00
CA VAL A 161 -0.30 -45.92 -2.41
C VAL A 161 1.19 -46.19 -2.61
N ASP A 162 1.54 -46.69 -3.79
CA ASP A 162 2.94 -46.98 -4.13
C ASP A 162 3.83 -45.73 -4.22
N VAL A 163 5.14 -45.94 -4.16
CA VAL A 163 6.17 -44.88 -4.21
C VAL A 163 6.07 -44.07 -5.50
N LEU A 164 5.63 -44.68 -6.60
CA LEU A 164 5.48 -44.00 -7.90
C LEU A 164 4.35 -42.96 -7.86
N ALA A 165 3.23 -43.25 -7.20
CA ALA A 165 2.17 -42.27 -6.98
C ALA A 165 2.65 -41.07 -6.16
N TRP A 166 3.48 -41.31 -5.13
CA TRP A 166 4.11 -40.25 -4.34
C TRP A 166 5.07 -39.39 -5.15
N GLU A 167 5.91 -40.01 -5.98
CA GLU A 167 6.84 -39.30 -6.87
C GLU A 167 6.10 -38.44 -7.91
N ASN A 168 5.03 -38.99 -8.51
CA ASN A 168 4.19 -38.26 -9.45
C ASN A 168 3.52 -37.04 -8.79
N HIS A 169 2.99 -37.22 -7.58
CA HIS A 169 2.42 -36.12 -6.82
C HIS A 169 3.48 -35.06 -6.49
N HIS A 170 4.65 -35.47 -5.97
CA HIS A 170 5.76 -34.56 -5.66
C HIS A 170 6.15 -33.69 -6.86
N ASN A 171 6.37 -34.32 -8.02
CA ASN A 171 6.74 -33.62 -9.25
C ASN A 171 5.63 -32.68 -9.74
N SER A 172 4.36 -33.10 -9.63
CA SER A 172 3.22 -32.27 -10.00
C SER A 172 3.10 -31.03 -9.10
N VAL A 173 3.25 -31.21 -7.79
CA VAL A 173 3.18 -30.11 -6.82
C VAL A 173 4.33 -29.14 -7.02
N GLN A 174 5.56 -29.64 -7.06
CA GLN A 174 6.76 -28.83 -7.20
C GLN A 174 6.73 -27.96 -8.46
N LYS A 175 6.26 -28.52 -9.59
CA LYS A 175 6.20 -27.79 -10.86
C LYS A 175 4.95 -26.92 -10.96
N SER A 176 3.77 -27.52 -10.87
CA SER A 176 2.52 -26.83 -11.23
C SER A 176 2.07 -25.84 -10.17
N ILE A 177 2.24 -26.19 -8.89
CA ILE A 177 1.71 -25.35 -7.80
C ILE A 177 2.65 -24.17 -7.58
N GLY A 178 3.97 -24.41 -7.53
CA GLY A 178 4.97 -23.34 -7.47
C GLY A 178 4.83 -22.34 -8.61
N GLU A 179 4.74 -22.80 -9.87
CA GLU A 179 4.52 -21.90 -11.02
C GLU A 179 3.23 -21.10 -10.92
N THR A 180 2.13 -21.70 -10.45
CA THR A 180 0.84 -20.99 -10.31
C THR A 180 0.90 -19.96 -9.18
N THR A 181 1.52 -20.29 -8.05
CA THR A 181 1.73 -19.38 -6.94
C THR A 181 2.60 -18.20 -7.34
N ASP A 182 3.72 -18.45 -8.04
CA ASP A 182 4.57 -17.42 -8.61
C ASP A 182 3.79 -16.49 -9.53
N GLN A 183 3.01 -17.03 -10.47
CA GLN A 183 2.22 -16.22 -11.41
C GLN A 183 1.22 -15.30 -10.71
N VAL A 184 0.54 -15.81 -9.68
CA VAL A 184 -0.47 -15.03 -8.95
C VAL A 184 0.20 -13.98 -8.05
N LEU A 185 1.35 -14.29 -7.44
CA LEU A 185 2.14 -13.32 -6.68
C LEU A 185 2.75 -12.25 -7.59
N ASP A 186 3.23 -12.62 -8.77
CA ASP A 186 3.74 -11.68 -9.79
C ASP A 186 2.62 -10.75 -10.29
N LEU A 187 1.42 -11.29 -10.55
CA LEU A 187 0.25 -10.48 -10.90
C LEU A 187 -0.02 -9.42 -9.82
N LEU A 188 -0.03 -9.84 -8.55
CA LEU A 188 -0.21 -8.93 -7.41
C LEU A 188 0.93 -7.92 -7.33
N ALA A 189 2.19 -8.34 -7.41
CA ALA A 189 3.35 -7.46 -7.33
C ALA A 189 3.39 -6.42 -8.47
N ASN A 190 3.02 -6.82 -9.68
CA ASN A 190 2.94 -5.94 -10.85
C ASN A 190 1.82 -4.91 -10.70
N GLU A 191 0.63 -5.33 -10.26
CA GLU A 191 -0.49 -4.42 -10.02
C GLU A 191 -0.14 -3.37 -8.97
N LEU A 192 0.51 -3.81 -7.89
CA LEU A 192 0.95 -2.95 -6.80
C LEU A 192 2.16 -2.08 -7.18
N ARG A 193 2.72 -2.24 -8.39
CA ARG A 193 3.93 -1.57 -8.87
C ARG A 193 5.13 -1.78 -7.94
N LEU A 194 5.17 -2.93 -7.29
CA LEU A 194 6.26 -3.34 -6.40
C LEU A 194 7.34 -4.14 -7.14
N SER A 195 7.01 -4.69 -8.31
CA SER A 195 8.00 -5.31 -9.19
C SER A 195 8.62 -4.25 -10.11
N GLN A 196 9.95 -4.26 -10.19
CA GLN A 196 10.74 -3.44 -11.11
C GLN A 196 11.11 -4.26 -12.36
N LYS A 197 10.20 -5.12 -12.87
CA LYS A 197 10.44 -5.79 -14.16
C LYS A 197 10.43 -4.71 -15.25
N VAL A 198 11.63 -4.26 -15.60
CA VAL A 198 11.90 -3.46 -16.80
C VAL A 198 11.32 -4.24 -17.96
N ILE A 199 10.36 -3.64 -18.66
CA ILE A 199 9.90 -4.16 -19.94
C ILE A 199 11.08 -3.90 -20.89
N ASP A 200 11.90 -4.92 -21.11
CA ASP A 200 12.88 -4.96 -22.19
C ASP A 200 12.19 -5.34 -23.52
#